data_AF-A0A9W7XPP0-F1
#
_entry.id   AF-A0A9W7XPP0-F1
#
_cell.length_a   1.000
_cell.length_b   1.000
_cell.length_c   1.000
_cell.angle_alpha   90.00
_cell.angle_beta   90.00
_cell.angle_gamma   90.00
#
_symmetry.space_group_name_H-M   'P 1'
#
loop_
_entity.id
_entity.type
_entity.pdbx_description
1 polymer ?
#
loop_
_entity_poly.entity_id
_entity_poly.type
_entity_poly.pdbx_seq_one_letter_code
_entity_poly.pdbx_strand_id
1 'polypeptide(L)'
;MHFFDQCVCSYWEVLSAILGAMSVALWMLALLPQVYVNWKRKSTDGLSTPLLMFWLSGDFMNLAGVFILDQQLFQLFLVAKKPKSRNILVRLISTAGTGFTYVKQRPRTAAYRLSMMKFDPRANKHVLFTEHKIK
;
A
#
# COMPACT_ATOMS: atom_id res chain seq x y z
N MET A 1 11.84 5.98 -16.83
CA MET A 1 12.83 6.89 -16.22
C MET A 1 13.20 6.29 -14.87
N HIS A 2 14.42 5.77 -14.72
CA HIS A 2 14.89 5.10 -13.51
C HIS A 2 15.26 6.16 -12.46
N PHE A 3 14.61 6.14 -11.31
CA PHE A 3 15.04 6.85 -10.11
C PHE A 3 15.12 5.81 -8.99
N PHE A 4 16.33 5.54 -8.49
CA PHE A 4 16.62 4.70 -7.32
C PHE A 4 16.00 3.28 -7.28
N ASP A 5 16.45 2.37 -8.15
CA ASP A 5 16.30 0.89 -8.03
C ASP A 5 14.90 0.31 -7.66
N GLN A 6 13.82 1.07 -7.84
CA GLN A 6 12.45 0.62 -7.65
C GLN A 6 11.64 0.94 -8.92
N CYS A 7 10.85 -0.02 -9.43
CA CYS A 7 9.84 0.28 -10.45
C CYS A 7 8.74 1.12 -9.80
N VAL A 8 8.83 2.45 -9.95
CA VAL A 8 7.66 3.31 -9.77
C VAL A 8 6.89 3.22 -11.06
N CYS A 9 5.91 2.31 -11.09
CA CYS A 9 5.28 1.91 -12.35
C CYS A 9 4.11 2.83 -12.73
N SER A 10 3.78 3.88 -11.96
CA SER A 10 2.70 4.83 -12.26
C SER A 10 2.99 6.27 -11.82
N TYR A 11 2.68 7.25 -12.68
CA TYR A 11 2.86 8.69 -12.42
C TYR A 11 2.16 9.17 -11.13
N TRP A 12 1.04 8.54 -10.79
CA TRP A 12 0.28 8.84 -9.57
C TRP A 12 1.05 8.53 -8.29
N GLU A 13 1.92 7.53 -8.32
CA GLU A 13 2.73 7.15 -7.16
C GLU A 13 3.81 8.21 -6.92
N VAL A 14 4.50 8.65 -7.97
CA VAL A 14 5.46 9.76 -7.90
C VAL A 14 4.79 11.03 -7.41
N LEU A 15 3.63 11.39 -7.98
CA LEU A 15 2.89 12.59 -7.62
C LEU A 15 2.45 12.55 -6.15
N SER A 16 1.91 11.42 -5.68
CA SER A 16 1.51 11.25 -4.29
C SER A 16 2.68 11.37 -3.31
N ALA A 17 3.86 10.86 -3.67
CA ALA A 17 5.07 10.97 -2.86
C ALA A 17 5.56 12.42 -2.76
N ILE A 18 5.58 13.14 -3.88
CA ILE A 18 5.97 14.56 -3.92
C ILE A 18 4.97 15.41 -3.13
N LEU A 19 3.67 15.23 -3.34
CA LEU A 19 2.62 15.94 -2.60
C LEU A 19 2.69 15.65 -1.09
N GLY A 20 2.92 14.38 -0.71
CA GLY A 20 3.11 13.98 0.68
C GLY A 20 4.32 14.65 1.32
N ALA A 21 5.48 14.64 0.65
CA ALA A 21 6.70 15.27 1.14
C ALA A 21 6.55 16.79 1.29
N MET A 22 5.91 17.46 0.32
CA MET A 22 5.62 18.89 0.41
C MET A 22 4.64 19.21 1.54
N SER A 23 3.64 18.36 1.78
CA SER A 23 2.69 18.53 2.88
C SER A 23 3.38 18.49 4.25
N VAL A 24 4.27 17.51 4.47
CA VAL A 24 5.05 17.42 5.72
C VAL A 24 5.99 18.62 5.88
N ALA A 25 6.66 19.05 4.81
CA ALA A 25 7.53 20.22 4.84
C ALA A 25 6.77 21.50 5.19
N LEU A 26 5.60 21.72 4.58
CA LEU A 26 4.72 22.84 4.88
C LEU A 26 4.19 22.78 6.32
N TRP A 27 3.88 21.58 6.81
CA TRP A 27 3.44 21.38 8.19
C TRP A 27 4.54 21.80 9.18
N MET A 28 5.80 21.42 8.94
CA MET A 28 6.94 21.84 9.77
C MET A 28 7.16 23.35 9.76
N LEU A 29 6.98 24.01 8.62
CA LEU A 29 7.05 25.48 8.52
C LEU A 29 5.92 26.16 9.30
N ALA A 30 4.72 25.57 9.31
CA ALA A 30 3.58 26.08 10.08
C ALA A 30 3.80 25.98 11.61
N LEU A 31 4.68 25.09 12.08
CA LEU A 31 5.05 25.02 13.51
C LEU A 31 6.02 26.13 13.94
N LEU A 32 6.81 26.71 13.03
CA LEU A 32 7.81 27.74 13.34
C LEU A 32 7.25 28.99 14.04
N PRO A 33 6.14 29.63 13.60
CA PRO A 33 5.62 30.80 14.29
C PRO A 33 5.21 30.49 15.74
N GLN A 34 4.64 29.30 15.99
CA GLN A 34 4.25 28.88 17.34
C GLN A 34 5.49 28.69 18.23
N VAL A 35 6.53 28.04 17.72
CA VAL A 35 7.80 27.86 18.44
C VAL A 35 8.47 29.20 18.72
N TYR A 36 8.49 30.11 17.73
CA TYR A 36 9.10 31.43 17.86
C TYR A 36 8.43 32.28 18.95
N VAL A 37 7.10 32.33 18.96
CA VAL A 37 6.34 33.08 19.98
C VAL A 37 6.54 32.47 21.36
N ASN A 38 6.50 31.14 21.50
CA ASN A 38 6.77 30.45 22.76
C ASN A 38 8.20 30.70 23.25
N TRP A 39 9.19 30.74 22.36
CA TRP A 39 10.57 31.03 22.71
C TRP A 39 10.78 32.47 23.20
N LYS A 40 10.07 33.44 22.61
CA LYS A 40 10.06 34.84 23.05
C LYS A 40 9.32 35.04 24.37
N ARG A 41 8.17 34.37 24.56
CA ARG A 41 7.35 34.50 25.77
C ARG A 41 7.88 33.69 26.96
N LYS A 42 8.83 32.77 26.73
CA LYS A 42 9.36 31.82 27.74
C LYS A 42 8.27 31.02 28.46
N SER A 43 7.09 30.96 27.87
CA SER A 43 5.92 30.24 28.38
C SER A 43 5.25 29.49 27.24
N THR A 44 4.69 28.32 27.57
CA THR A 44 3.99 27.43 26.64
C THR A 44 2.50 27.33 26.98
N ASP A 45 1.90 28.38 27.55
CA ASP A 45 0.49 28.39 27.98
C ASP A 45 -0.50 28.17 26.82
N GLY A 46 -0.10 28.48 25.58
CA GLY A 46 -0.90 28.24 24.37
C GLY A 46 -0.72 26.85 23.75
N LEU A 47 0.10 25.97 24.34
CA LEU A 47 0.40 24.64 23.81
C LEU A 47 -0.06 23.57 24.80
N SER A 48 -0.88 22.62 24.33
CA SER A 48 -1.33 21.50 25.15
C SER A 48 -0.18 20.49 25.33
N THR A 49 0.51 20.58 26.46
CA THR A 49 1.54 19.61 26.88
C THR A 49 1.06 18.15 26.84
N PRO A 50 -0.16 17.79 27.33
CA PRO A 50 -0.60 16.39 27.25
C PRO A 50 -0.86 15.93 25.82
N LEU A 51 -1.34 16.81 24.93
CA LEU A 51 -1.50 16.49 23.50
C LEU A 51 -0.15 16.21 22.84
N LEU A 52 0.87 17.00 23.16
CA LEU A 52 2.22 16.83 22.63
C LEU A 52 2.87 15.53 23.14
N MET A 53 2.69 15.19 24.41
CA MET A 53 3.18 13.92 24.97
C MET A 53 2.52 12.71 24.31
N PHE A 54 1.20 12.77 24.09
CA PHE A 54 0.49 11.72 23.38
C PHE A 54 1.00 11.55 21.94
N TRP A 55 1.24 12.66 21.23
CA TRP A 55 1.83 12.65 19.89
C TRP A 55 3.23 12.03 19.87
N LEU A 56 4.14 12.49 20.75
CA LEU A 56 5.49 11.93 20.87
C LEU A 56 5.45 10.43 21.16
N SER A 57 4.54 9.98 22.03
CA SER A 57 4.37 8.55 22.32
C SER A 57 3.90 7.77 21.09
N GLY A 58 3.06 8.36 20.25
CA GLY A 58 2.66 7.81 18.96
C GLY A 58 3.83 7.65 18.01
N ASP A 59 4.72 8.65 17.92
CA ASP A 59 5.94 8.58 17.10
C ASP A 59 6.91 7.49 17.59
N PHE A 60 7.06 7.35 18.92
CA PHE A 60 7.84 6.27 19.51
C PHE A 60 7.25 4.89 19.21
N MET A 61 5.93 4.74 19.31
CA MET A 61 5.22 3.50 18.98
C MET A 61 5.33 3.17 17.48
N ASN A 62 5.26 4.20 16.62
CA ASN A 62 5.42 4.07 15.18
C ASN A 62 6.85 3.57 14.85
N LEU A 63 7.86 4.15 15.48
CA LEU A 63 9.26 3.71 15.34
C LEU A 63 9.48 2.29 15.87
N ALA A 64 8.93 1.95 17.04
CA ALA A 64 9.01 0.60 17.59
C ALA A 64 8.33 -0.44 16.68
N GLY A 65 7.21 -0.07 16.04
CA GLY A 65 6.54 -0.89 15.04
C GLY A 65 7.46 -1.24 13.87
N VAL A 66 8.26 -0.29 13.37
CA VAL A 66 9.25 -0.54 12.31
C VAL A 66 10.28 -1.59 12.76
N PHE A 67 10.78 -1.49 13.99
CA PHE A 67 11.75 -2.45 14.53
C PHE A 67 11.15 -3.86 14.75
N ILE A 68 9.92 -3.96 15.27
CA ILE A 68 9.26 -5.24 15.55
C ILE A 68 8.89 -5.99 14.26
N LEU A 69 8.48 -5.27 13.22
CA LEU A 69 8.02 -5.87 11.96
C LEU A 69 9.16 -6.27 11.01
N ASP A 70 10.43 -6.16 11.45
CA ASP A 70 11.66 -6.33 10.65
C ASP A 70 11.52 -5.75 9.23
N GLN A 71 10.73 -4.66 9.14
CA GLN A 71 10.58 -3.90 7.92
C GLN A 71 11.88 -3.13 7.83
N GLN A 72 12.79 -3.54 6.94
CA GLN A 72 14.07 -2.89 6.70
C GLN A 72 13.94 -1.37 6.91
N LEU A 73 14.79 -0.81 7.79
CA LEU A 73 14.95 0.61 8.13
C LEU A 73 14.85 1.57 6.90
N PHE A 74 15.03 1.04 5.69
CA PHE A 74 14.83 1.70 4.40
C PHE A 74 13.38 2.15 4.08
N GLN A 75 12.34 1.67 4.77
CA GLN A 75 10.96 2.16 4.56
C GLN A 75 10.80 3.66 4.90
N LEU A 76 11.73 4.24 5.67
CA LEU A 76 11.79 5.68 5.92
C LEU A 76 12.27 6.48 4.69
N PHE A 77 13.04 5.85 3.80
CA PHE A 77 13.57 6.50 2.60
C PHE A 77 12.69 6.31 1.35
N LEU A 78 11.82 5.30 1.31
CA LEU A 78 11.07 4.96 0.09
C LEU A 78 9.66 4.46 0.40
N VAL A 79 8.70 5.38 0.25
CA VAL A 79 7.24 5.28 0.15
C VAL A 79 6.61 3.99 -0.49
N ALA A 80 7.34 2.95 -0.92
CA ALA A 80 6.82 2.03 -1.95
C ALA A 80 7.03 0.52 -1.75
N LYS A 81 7.20 -0.04 -0.55
CA LYS A 81 6.88 -1.48 -0.38
C LYS A 81 5.38 -1.63 -0.11
N LYS A 82 4.56 -1.45 -1.16
CA LYS A 82 3.13 -1.79 -1.09
C LYS A 82 3.00 -3.25 -0.63
N PRO A 83 2.18 -3.54 0.40
CA PRO A 83 1.95 -4.92 0.80
C PRO A 83 1.37 -5.69 -0.39
N LYS A 84 2.03 -6.77 -0.78
CA LYS A 84 1.58 -7.62 -1.88
C LYS A 84 0.21 -8.20 -1.50
N SER A 85 -0.81 -7.97 -2.33
CA SER A 85 -2.19 -8.40 -2.04
C SER A 85 -2.26 -9.87 -1.61
N ARG A 86 -2.96 -10.14 -0.50
CA ARG A 86 -3.21 -11.48 0.05
C ARG A 86 -3.95 -12.38 -0.94
N ASN A 87 -4.81 -11.79 -1.76
CA ASN A 87 -5.58 -12.48 -2.80
C ASN A 87 -5.09 -12.07 -4.20
N ILE A 88 -5.01 -13.04 -5.11
CA ILE A 88 -4.74 -12.83 -6.53
C ILE A 88 -6.00 -13.12 -7.35
N LEU A 89 -6.30 -12.24 -8.31
CA LEU A 89 -7.30 -12.51 -9.32
C LEU A 89 -6.70 -13.50 -10.32
N VAL A 90 -7.44 -14.56 -10.60
CA VAL A 90 -7.08 -15.61 -11.54
C VAL A 90 -8.17 -15.75 -12.59
N ARG A 91 -7.75 -15.98 -13.84
CA ARG A 91 -8.68 -16.20 -14.95
C ARG A 91 -8.87 -17.69 -15.13
N LEU A 92 -10.11 -18.13 -15.18
CA LEU A 92 -10.52 -19.50 -15.45
C LEU A 92 -10.89 -19.57 -16.93
N ILE A 93 -10.14 -20.34 -17.72
CA ILE A 93 -10.33 -20.49 -19.17
C ILE A 93 -11.04 -21.81 -19.45
N SER A 94 -12.05 -21.76 -20.31
CA SER A 94 -12.78 -22.95 -20.79
C SER A 94 -11.85 -23.90 -21.54
N THR A 95 -11.83 -25.19 -21.16
CA THR A 95 -11.10 -26.23 -21.92
C THR A 95 -11.74 -26.54 -23.27
N ALA A 96 -12.92 -25.99 -23.58
CA ALA A 96 -13.60 -26.16 -24.86
C ALA A 96 -12.98 -25.33 -26.01
N GLY A 97 -12.01 -24.46 -25.72
CA GLY A 97 -11.35 -23.64 -26.75
C GLY A 97 -12.20 -22.46 -27.28
N THR A 98 -13.35 -22.19 -26.67
CA THR A 98 -14.28 -21.11 -27.08
C THR A 98 -13.78 -19.69 -26.75
N GLY A 99 -12.73 -19.59 -25.94
CA GLY A 99 -12.22 -18.32 -25.41
C GLY A 99 -13.10 -17.69 -24.33
N PHE A 100 -14.15 -18.37 -23.85
CA PHE A 100 -14.96 -17.88 -22.73
C PHE A 100 -14.21 -18.04 -21.40
N THR A 101 -14.23 -16.99 -20.56
CA THR A 101 -13.43 -16.96 -19.33
C THR A 101 -14.17 -16.36 -18.13
N TYR A 102 -13.94 -16.92 -16.95
CA TYR A 102 -14.40 -16.35 -15.67
C TYR A 102 -13.24 -15.75 -14.89
N VAL A 103 -13.52 -14.75 -14.05
CA VAL A 103 -12.54 -14.21 -13.09
C VAL A 103 -12.93 -14.66 -11.69
N LYS A 104 -11.97 -15.17 -10.92
CA LYS A 104 -12.17 -15.55 -9.51
C LYS A 104 -10.96 -15.12 -8.69
N GLN A 105 -11.14 -14.86 -7.41
CA GLN A 105 -10.05 -14.54 -6.49
C GLN A 105 -9.61 -15.80 -5.75
N ARG A 106 -8.31 -15.96 -5.52
CA ARG A 106 -7.75 -16.99 -4.64
C ARG A 106 -6.65 -16.43 -3.72
N PRO A 107 -6.41 -17.04 -2.55
CA PRO A 107 -5.27 -16.67 -1.72
C PRO A 107 -3.95 -16.89 -2.49
N ARG A 108 -3.01 -15.96 -2.34
CA ARG A 108 -1.72 -16.04 -3.04
C ARG A 108 -0.87 -17.23 -2.58
N THR A 109 -1.03 -17.65 -1.33
CA THR A 109 -0.32 -18.78 -0.71
C THR A 109 -0.90 -20.14 -1.10
N ALA A 110 -2.06 -20.18 -1.77
CA ALA A 110 -2.66 -21.44 -2.19
C ALA A 110 -1.74 -22.18 -3.19
N ALA A 111 -1.32 -23.40 -2.82
CA ALA A 111 -0.47 -24.26 -3.67
C ALA A 111 -1.26 -24.93 -4.81
N TYR A 112 -2.57 -25.11 -4.65
CA TYR A 112 -3.43 -25.75 -5.64
C TYR A 112 -3.81 -24.80 -6.79
N ARG A 113 -4.05 -25.35 -7.98
CA ARG A 113 -4.63 -24.62 -9.12
C ARG A 113 -6.15 -24.77 -9.10
N LEU A 114 -6.89 -23.69 -9.34
CA LEU A 114 -8.35 -23.76 -9.38
C LEU A 114 -8.80 -24.42 -10.69
N SER A 115 -9.56 -25.50 -10.57
CA SER A 115 -10.29 -26.11 -11.68
C SER A 115 -11.74 -26.36 -11.26
N MET A 116 -12.70 -25.86 -12.04
CA MET A 116 -14.13 -25.99 -11.73
C MET A 116 -14.90 -26.30 -13.01
N MET A 117 -15.87 -27.21 -12.91
CA MET A 117 -16.81 -27.47 -13.99
C MET A 117 -17.87 -26.36 -13.99
N LYS A 118 -18.01 -25.65 -15.11
CA LYS A 118 -18.98 -24.55 -15.27
C LYS A 118 -19.60 -24.59 -16.65
N PHE A 119 -20.75 -23.95 -16.79
CA PHE A 119 -21.40 -23.80 -18.09
C PHE A 119 -20.61 -22.81 -18.96
N ASP A 120 -20.33 -23.20 -20.20
CA ASP A 120 -19.80 -22.32 -21.22
C ASP A 120 -20.92 -21.97 -22.22
N PRO A 121 -21.40 -20.71 -22.26
CA PRO A 121 -22.49 -20.29 -23.13
C PRO A 121 -22.12 -20.32 -24.62
N ARG A 122 -20.82 -20.37 -24.97
CA ARG A 122 -20.39 -20.49 -26.37
C ARG A 122 -20.36 -21.95 -26.83
N ALA A 123 -20.03 -22.88 -25.94
CA ALA A 123 -20.06 -24.31 -26.22
C ALA A 123 -21.41 -24.97 -25.87
N ASN A 124 -22.32 -24.22 -25.24
CA ASN A 124 -23.61 -24.68 -24.72
C ASN A 124 -23.55 -25.98 -23.89
N LYS A 125 -22.47 -26.17 -23.12
CA LYS A 125 -22.28 -27.35 -22.27
C LYS A 125 -21.44 -27.03 -21.05
N HIS A 126 -21.55 -27.86 -20.01
CA HIS A 126 -20.68 -27.77 -18.84
C HIS A 126 -19.31 -28.34 -19.18
N VAL A 127 -18.28 -27.51 -19.02
CA VAL A 127 -16.89 -27.85 -19.31
C VAL A 127 -16.01 -27.52 -18.14
N LEU A 128 -14.84 -28.17 -18.10
CA LEU A 128 -13.83 -27.86 -17.12
C LEU A 128 -13.23 -26.48 -17.43
N PHE A 129 -13.09 -25.65 -16.42
CA PHE A 129 -12.35 -24.41 -16.52
C PHE A 129 -11.05 -24.52 -15.74
N THR A 130 -9.93 -24.19 -16.38
CA THR A 130 -8.59 -24.25 -15.79
C THR A 130 -8.05 -22.86 -15.50
N GLU A 131 -7.33 -22.74 -14.38
CA GLU A 131 -6.68 -21.50 -14.00
C GLU A 131 -5.54 -21.12 -14.94
N HIS A 132 -5.57 -19.88 -15.41
CA HIS A 132 -4.48 -19.18 -16.06
C HIS A 132 -4.13 -17.90 -15.32
N LYS A 133 -2.83 -17.65 -15.20
CA LYS A 133 -2.29 -16.46 -14.55
C LYS A 133 -2.56 -15.24 -15.42
N ILE A 134 -3.16 -14.21 -14.84
CA ILE A 134 -3.26 -12.89 -15.47
C ILE A 134 -1.85 -12.29 -15.44
N LYS A 135 -1.29 -12.01 -16.62
CA LYS A 135 0.01 -11.32 -16.77
C LYS A 135 -0.13 -9.86 -16.39
#